data_AF-A0A7S4FFR4-F1
#
_entry.id   AF-A0A7S4FFR4-F1
#
_cell.length_a   1.000
_cell.length_b   1.000
_cell.length_c   1.000
_cell.angle_alpha   90.00
_cell.angle_beta   90.00
_cell.angle_gamma   90.00
#
_symmetry.space_group_name_H-M   'P 1'
#
loop_
_entity.id
_entity.type
_entity.pdbx_description
1 polymer ?
#
loop_
_entity_poly.entity_id
_entity_poly.type
_entity_poly.pdbx_seq_one_letter_code
_entity_poly.pdbx_strand_id
1 'polypeptide(L)'
;STPLLHHEQYDRMRAWKTMVGAPVGDSSRMSKVPFWAQRRLLLEIRYEHLRPRMDCVLFGEVEVYKALNLAIEEVYVEVIRKEFFKGDLLSEEALIRHDIVEGPMDAGVVPFSIPLKAVKGLTPSCPDMFGLGSVQYCLQMVIQADQGELYYSVQDIEILSPATGL
;
A
#
# COMPACT_ATOMS: atom_id res chain seq x y z
N SER A 1 23.85 -7.73 -18.94
CA SER A 1 22.54 -7.77 -19.63
C SER A 1 21.47 -7.71 -18.56
N THR A 2 20.76 -6.59 -18.49
CA THR A 2 19.64 -6.39 -17.57
C THR A 2 18.50 -7.32 -18.00
N PRO A 3 17.95 -8.18 -17.13
CA PRO A 3 16.82 -9.01 -17.51
C PRO A 3 15.59 -8.09 -17.64
N LEU A 4 15.01 -8.06 -18.84
CA LEU A 4 13.67 -7.54 -19.07
C LEU A 4 12.70 -8.54 -18.40
N LEU A 5 12.18 -8.18 -17.23
CA LEU A 5 11.16 -8.94 -16.53
C LEU A 5 9.87 -8.96 -17.37
N HIS A 6 9.38 -10.15 -17.67
CA HIS A 6 8.13 -10.38 -18.39
C HIS A 6 6.96 -9.81 -17.57
N HIS A 7 6.22 -8.87 -18.17
CA HIS A 7 5.10 -8.10 -17.60
C HIS A 7 3.83 -8.89 -17.20
N GLU A 8 3.84 -10.22 -17.15
CA GLU A 8 2.62 -11.03 -17.13
C GLU A 8 2.20 -11.63 -15.78
N GLN A 9 2.96 -11.42 -14.69
CA GLN A 9 2.62 -11.98 -13.37
C GLN A 9 2.68 -10.94 -12.25
N TYR A 10 2.12 -9.75 -12.47
CA TYR A 10 1.92 -8.77 -11.40
C TYR A 10 0.47 -8.77 -10.97
N ASP A 11 0.24 -8.96 -9.67
CA ASP A 11 -1.01 -8.60 -9.05
C ASP A 11 -1.10 -7.07 -8.99
N ARG A 12 -2.18 -6.52 -9.55
CA ARG A 12 -2.34 -5.08 -9.75
C ARG A 12 -3.25 -4.49 -8.69
N MET A 13 -2.72 -3.56 -7.91
CA MET A 13 -3.50 -2.67 -7.06
C MET A 13 -3.69 -1.34 -7.77
N ARG A 14 -4.93 -1.02 -8.15
CA ARG A 14 -5.25 0.31 -8.64
C ARG A 14 -5.93 1.13 -7.56
N ALA A 15 -5.20 2.07 -7.00
CA ALA A 15 -5.76 3.11 -6.13
C ALA A 15 -6.37 4.22 -7.01
N TRP A 16 -7.64 4.11 -7.36
CA TRP A 16 -8.38 5.20 -7.99
C TRP A 16 -8.96 6.10 -6.90
N LYS A 17 -8.32 7.24 -6.63
CA LYS A 17 -8.96 8.27 -5.80
C LYS A 17 -8.96 9.62 -6.51
N THR A 18 -10.05 9.88 -7.23
CA THR A 18 -10.37 11.25 -7.65
C THR A 18 -10.98 11.96 -6.45
N MET A 19 -10.17 12.59 -5.60
CA MET A 19 -10.71 13.47 -4.56
C MET A 19 -10.87 14.88 -5.11
N VAL A 20 -12.09 15.39 -5.11
CA VAL A 20 -12.36 16.82 -5.28
C VAL A 20 -12.30 17.42 -3.88
N GLY A 21 -11.13 17.90 -3.46
CA GLY A 21 -10.97 18.54 -2.17
C GLY A 21 -11.82 19.81 -2.09
N ALA A 22 -12.74 19.89 -1.13
CA ALA A 22 -13.17 21.14 -0.55
C ALA A 22 -12.46 21.27 0.81
N PRO A 23 -11.90 22.44 1.15
CA PRO A 23 -11.28 22.64 2.46
C PRO A 23 -12.30 22.37 3.57
N VAL A 24 -11.86 21.75 4.67
CA VAL A 24 -12.67 21.55 5.87
C VAL A 24 -12.92 22.93 6.50
N GLY A 25 -13.98 23.60 6.04
CA GLY A 25 -14.40 24.91 6.49
C GLY A 25 -15.82 25.22 6.01
N ASP A 26 -16.74 25.29 6.96
CA ASP A 26 -18.15 25.70 6.84
C ASP A 26 -18.97 25.15 5.66
N SER A 27 -19.83 24.17 5.98
CA SER A 27 -20.82 23.50 5.13
C SER A 27 -21.90 24.42 4.51
N SER A 28 -21.79 25.74 4.60
CA SER A 28 -22.83 26.69 4.17
C SER A 28 -22.53 27.42 2.85
N ARG A 29 -21.36 27.22 2.25
CA ARG A 29 -21.04 27.73 0.90
C ARG A 29 -20.25 26.72 0.09
N MET A 30 -20.94 25.72 -0.47
CA MET A 30 -20.42 24.93 -1.61
C MET A 30 -20.29 25.83 -2.84
N SER A 31 -19.31 26.72 -2.82
CA SER A 31 -18.80 27.35 -4.04
C SER A 31 -18.19 26.24 -4.89
N LYS A 32 -18.55 26.21 -6.18
CA LYS A 32 -17.97 25.28 -7.15
C LYS A 32 -16.46 25.52 -7.16
N VAL A 33 -15.69 24.64 -6.53
CA VAL A 33 -14.24 24.68 -6.60
C VAL A 33 -13.87 24.64 -8.08
N PRO A 34 -13.26 25.70 -8.64
CA PRO A 34 -12.97 25.75 -10.06
C PRO A 34 -12.01 24.61 -10.42
N PHE A 35 -12.15 24.07 -11.63
CA PHE A 35 -11.35 22.91 -12.09
C PHE A 35 -9.83 23.11 -11.91
N TRP A 36 -9.35 24.33 -12.08
CA TRP A 36 -7.94 24.69 -11.89
C TRP A 36 -7.47 24.66 -10.43
N ALA A 37 -8.39 24.67 -9.46
CA ALA A 37 -8.09 24.56 -8.03
C ALA A 37 -8.28 23.13 -7.49
N GLN A 38 -8.69 22.18 -8.33
CA GLN A 38 -8.86 20.78 -7.92
C GLN A 38 -7.50 20.09 -7.83
N ARG A 39 -7.19 19.58 -6.63
CA ARG A 39 -6.03 18.70 -6.42
C ARG A 39 -6.40 17.30 -6.88
N ARG A 40 -5.57 16.66 -7.70
CA ARG A 40 -5.84 15.29 -8.19
C ARG A 40 -4.57 14.47 -8.18
N LEU A 41 -4.69 13.23 -7.74
CA LEU A 41 -3.62 12.24 -7.76
C LEU A 41 -4.13 10.97 -8.47
N LEU A 42 -3.40 10.56 -9.49
CA LEU A 42 -3.60 9.28 -10.18
C LEU A 42 -2.30 8.48 -10.07
N LEU A 43 -2.39 7.32 -9.42
CA LEU A 43 -1.29 6.39 -9.28
C LEU A 43 -1.74 4.94 -9.35
N GLU A 44 -0.80 4.02 -9.55
CA GLU A 44 -1.00 2.57 -9.49
C GLU A 44 0.15 1.92 -8.72
N ILE A 45 -0.14 0.86 -7.98
CA ILE A 45 0.87 0.01 -7.35
C ILE A 45 0.79 -1.36 -7.99
N ARG A 46 1.93 -1.91 -8.38
CA ARG A 46 2.03 -3.29 -8.84
C ARG A 46 3.00 -4.04 -7.97
N TYR A 47 2.73 -5.30 -7.71
CA TYR A 47 3.65 -6.19 -7.01
C TYR A 47 3.46 -7.62 -7.49
N GLU A 48 4.48 -8.45 -7.34
CA GLU A 48 4.55 -9.74 -8.05
C GLU A 48 3.52 -10.76 -7.55
N HIS A 49 3.25 -10.81 -6.24
CA HIS A 49 2.43 -11.90 -5.67
C HIS A 49 1.53 -11.42 -4.52
N LEU A 50 0.24 -11.73 -4.60
CA LEU A 50 -0.74 -11.67 -3.50
C LEU A 50 -0.48 -12.72 -2.42
N ARG A 51 0.28 -13.77 -2.76
CA ARG A 51 0.59 -14.88 -1.86
C ARG A 51 2.11 -15.08 -1.69
N PRO A 52 2.85 -14.08 -1.20
CA PRO A 52 4.29 -14.20 -1.07
C PRO A 52 4.64 -15.16 0.07
N ARG A 53 5.71 -15.95 -0.10
CA ARG A 53 6.27 -16.75 0.99
C ARG A 53 7.05 -15.85 1.95
N MET A 54 7.03 -16.19 3.23
CA MET A 54 7.78 -15.46 4.27
C MET A 54 9.28 -15.36 4.03
N ASP A 55 9.87 -16.31 3.31
CA ASP A 55 11.31 -16.36 3.04
C ASP A 55 11.73 -15.60 1.77
N CYS A 56 10.77 -15.03 1.05
CA CYS A 56 10.97 -14.34 -0.22
C CYS A 56 11.11 -12.82 -0.06
N VAL A 57 11.42 -12.15 -1.17
CA VAL A 57 11.37 -10.70 -1.29
C VAL A 57 10.09 -10.35 -2.05
N LEU A 58 9.29 -9.43 -1.50
CA LEU A 58 8.14 -8.86 -2.20
C LEU A 58 8.62 -7.71 -3.07
N PHE A 59 8.58 -7.88 -4.39
CA PHE A 59 8.91 -6.83 -5.35
C PHE A 59 7.65 -6.11 -5.81
N GLY A 60 7.78 -4.81 -6.01
CA GLY A 60 6.73 -4.00 -6.60
C GLY A 60 7.23 -2.69 -7.17
N GLU A 61 6.29 -1.92 -7.69
CA GLU A 61 6.51 -0.58 -8.24
C GLU A 61 5.31 0.31 -7.93
N VAL A 62 5.58 1.60 -7.72
CA VAL A 62 4.58 2.66 -7.64
C VAL A 62 4.71 3.52 -8.88
N GLU A 63 3.65 3.60 -9.68
CA GLU A 63 3.57 4.44 -10.87
C GLU A 63 2.65 5.63 -10.59
N VAL A 64 3.22 6.83 -10.49
CA VAL A 64 2.48 8.09 -10.39
C VAL A 64 2.23 8.63 -11.80
N TYR A 65 1.02 8.45 -12.32
CA TYR A 65 0.65 8.91 -13.65
C TYR A 65 0.46 10.42 -13.72
N LYS A 66 -0.14 11.00 -12.68
CA LYS A 66 -0.49 12.42 -12.67
C LYS A 66 -0.71 12.92 -11.25
N ALA A 67 0.03 13.96 -10.88
CA ALA A 67 -0.26 14.81 -9.75
C ALA A 67 -0.58 16.22 -10.27
N LEU A 68 -1.76 16.75 -9.97
CA LEU A 68 -2.20 18.06 -10.42
C LEU A 68 -2.45 18.95 -9.21
N ASN A 69 -1.68 20.02 -9.08
CA ASN A 69 -1.67 20.95 -7.93
C ASN A 69 -1.45 20.24 -6.58
N LEU A 70 -0.68 19.15 -6.58
CA LEU A 70 -0.35 18.34 -5.42
C LEU A 70 1.12 17.92 -5.53
N ALA A 71 1.94 18.28 -4.56
CA ALA A 71 3.28 17.74 -4.44
C ALA A 71 3.25 16.56 -3.45
N ILE A 72 3.78 15.42 -3.89
CA ILE A 72 3.94 14.22 -3.05
C ILE A 72 5.24 14.40 -2.28
N GLU A 73 5.18 14.43 -0.96
CA GLU A 73 6.37 14.53 -0.09
C GLU A 73 6.91 13.17 0.31
N GLU A 74 6.03 12.18 0.44
CA GLU A 74 6.39 10.88 0.96
C GLU A 74 5.49 9.80 0.36
N VAL A 75 6.09 8.66 0.02
CA VAL A 75 5.36 7.44 -0.30
C VAL A 75 6.03 6.31 0.44
N TYR A 76 5.25 5.55 1.21
CA TYR A 76 5.73 4.35 1.86
C TYR A 76 4.67 3.24 1.82
N VAL A 77 5.15 2.01 1.97
CA VAL A 77 4.30 0.82 2.09
C VAL A 77 4.55 0.17 3.44
N GLU A 78 3.47 -0.23 4.09
CA GLU A 78 3.48 -0.96 5.35
C GLU A 78 2.95 -2.37 5.13
N VAL A 79 3.53 -3.32 5.85
CA VAL A 79 2.92 -4.64 6.06
C VAL A 79 2.23 -4.61 7.41
N ILE A 80 0.90 -4.70 7.39
CA ILE A 80 0.08 -4.65 8.61
C ILE A 80 -0.40 -6.07 8.93
N ARG A 81 -0.18 -6.51 10.17
CA ARG A 81 -0.76 -7.72 10.75
C ARG A 81 -2.07 -7.36 11.43
N LYS A 82 -3.14 -8.10 11.10
CA LYS A 82 -4.44 -8.02 11.75
C LYS A 82 -4.74 -9.35 12.43
N GLU A 83 -4.99 -9.31 13.73
CA GLU A 83 -5.38 -10.48 14.50
C GLU A 83 -6.85 -10.36 14.87
N PHE A 84 -7.60 -11.43 14.62
CA PHE A 84 -9.01 -11.50 14.96
C PHE A 84 -9.23 -12.58 16.01
N PHE A 85 -10.18 -12.34 16.92
CA PHE A 85 -10.67 -13.32 17.87
C PHE A 85 -12.19 -13.38 17.76
N LYS A 86 -12.73 -14.56 17.43
CA LYS A 86 -14.17 -14.79 17.19
C LYS A 86 -14.79 -13.82 16.18
N GLY A 87 -14.01 -13.39 15.18
CA GLY A 87 -14.43 -12.46 14.13
C GLY A 87 -14.24 -10.98 14.45
N ASP A 88 -13.96 -10.63 15.71
CA ASP A 88 -13.67 -9.26 16.10
C ASP A 88 -12.18 -8.96 15.95
N LEU A 89 -11.85 -7.77 15.43
CA LEU A 89 -10.47 -7.28 15.34
C LEU A 89 -9.92 -7.08 16.75
N LEU A 90 -8.94 -7.91 17.12
CA LEU A 90 -8.28 -7.87 18.42
C LEU A 90 -7.08 -6.92 18.41
N SER A 91 -6.26 -7.00 17.36
CA SER A 91 -5.06 -6.17 17.22
C SER A 91 -4.78 -5.85 15.75
N GLU A 92 -4.21 -4.67 15.52
CA GLU A 92 -3.70 -4.22 14.24
C GLU A 92 -2.30 -3.61 14.48
N GLU A 93 -1.29 -4.15 13.80
CA GLU A 93 0.12 -3.79 14.01
C GLU A 93 0.84 -3.61 12.67
N ALA A 94 1.46 -2.45 12.45
CA ALA A 94 2.39 -2.26 11.33
C ALA A 94 3.73 -2.93 11.65
N LEU A 95 4.02 -4.07 11.00
CA LEU A 95 5.22 -4.86 11.25
C LEU A 95 6.48 -4.25 10.63
N ILE A 96 6.31 -3.57 9.52
CA ILE A 96 7.38 -2.85 8.82
C ILE A 96 6.76 -1.67 8.08
N ARG A 97 7.51 -0.57 8.04
CA ARG A 97 7.33 0.54 7.12
C ARG A 97 8.52 0.55 6.16
N HIS A 98 8.24 0.62 4.87
CA HIS A 98 9.23 0.69 3.80
C HIS A 98 9.02 1.97 3.01
N ASP A 99 9.93 2.91 3.19
CA ASP A 99 9.91 4.18 2.46
C ASP A 99 10.31 3.94 1.00
N ILE A 100 9.45 4.37 0.08
CA ILE A 100 9.63 4.25 -1.38
C ILE A 100 10.13 5.57 -1.95
N VAL A 101 9.55 6.66 -1.47
CA VAL A 101 9.88 8.03 -1.88
C VAL A 101 10.04 8.87 -0.63
N GLU A 102 11.21 9.50 -0.50
CA GLU A 102 11.49 10.52 0.51
C GLU A 102 11.76 11.84 -0.20
N GLY A 103 10.83 12.80 -0.07
CA GLY A 103 10.92 14.12 -0.67
C GLY A 103 10.01 14.32 -1.90
N PRO A 104 10.00 15.54 -2.45
CA PRO A 104 9.10 15.92 -3.52
C PRO A 104 9.29 15.04 -4.76
N MET A 105 8.22 14.37 -5.18
CA MET A 105 8.20 13.53 -6.38
C MET A 105 7.21 14.06 -7.42
N ASP A 106 7.68 14.11 -8.67
CA ASP A 106 6.86 14.30 -9.87
C ASP A 106 6.29 12.97 -10.41
N ALA A 107 5.56 13.00 -11.53
CA ALA A 107 5.09 11.79 -12.19
C ALA A 107 6.27 10.86 -12.58
N GLY A 108 6.13 9.55 -12.35
CA GLY A 108 7.19 8.57 -12.59
C GLY A 108 6.89 7.20 -12.02
N VAL A 109 7.81 6.25 -12.26
CA VAL A 109 7.76 4.88 -11.73
C VAL A 109 8.90 4.69 -10.74
N VAL A 110 8.58 4.23 -9.53
CA VAL A 110 9.56 3.94 -8.48
C VAL A 110 9.43 2.48 -8.04
N PRO A 111 10.44 1.63 -8.28
CA PRO A 111 10.44 0.26 -7.82
C PRO A 111 10.73 0.18 -6.32
N PHE A 112 10.22 -0.85 -5.65
CA PHE A 112 10.51 -1.16 -4.26
C PHE A 112 10.67 -2.67 -4.04
N SER A 113 11.32 -3.03 -2.93
CA SER A 113 11.53 -4.43 -2.56
C SER A 113 11.54 -4.61 -1.06
N ILE A 114 10.66 -5.47 -0.53
CA ILE A 114 10.52 -5.73 0.90
C ILE A 114 11.01 -7.15 1.20
N PRO A 115 12.16 -7.33 1.88
CA PRO A 115 12.63 -8.65 2.28
C PRO A 115 11.79 -9.18 3.46
N LEU A 116 10.78 -10.02 3.17
CA LEU A 116 9.81 -10.50 4.17
C LEU A 116 10.47 -11.29 5.29
N LYS A 117 11.57 -11.99 4.99
CA LYS A 117 12.37 -12.73 5.99
C LYS A 117 12.94 -11.83 7.10
N ALA A 118 13.14 -10.54 6.82
CA ALA A 118 13.67 -9.57 7.77
C ALA A 118 12.58 -8.89 8.62
N VAL A 119 11.30 -9.08 8.28
CA VAL A 119 10.17 -8.48 9.01
C VAL A 119 9.98 -9.21 10.33
N LYS A 120 10.26 -8.53 11.43
CA LYS A 120 10.12 -9.09 12.78
C LYS A 120 8.65 -9.35 13.09
N GLY A 121 8.36 -10.50 13.69
CA GLY A 121 6.98 -10.86 14.07
C GLY A 121 6.08 -11.26 12.90
N LEU A 122 6.63 -11.39 11.69
CA LEU A 122 5.91 -11.99 10.57
C LEU A 122 5.70 -13.48 10.83
N THR A 123 4.48 -13.95 10.60
CA THR A 123 4.08 -15.37 10.66
C THR A 123 3.26 -15.70 9.41
N PRO A 124 3.03 -16.99 9.10
CA PRO A 124 2.12 -17.34 8.01
C PRO A 124 0.71 -16.83 8.30
N SER A 125 -0.01 -16.43 7.24
CA SER A 125 -1.44 -16.18 7.33
C SER A 125 -2.15 -17.42 7.87
N CYS A 126 -3.08 -17.20 8.80
CA CYS A 126 -3.88 -18.26 9.38
C CYS A 126 -5.34 -17.80 9.37
N PRO A 127 -6.10 -18.09 8.30
CA PRO A 127 -7.47 -17.58 8.16
C PRO A 127 -8.44 -18.20 9.17
N ASP A 128 -8.09 -19.35 9.75
CA ASP A 128 -8.91 -20.03 10.76
C ASP A 128 -8.04 -20.85 11.73
N MET A 129 -7.94 -20.39 12.97
CA MET A 129 -7.37 -21.11 14.11
C MET A 129 -8.51 -21.78 14.89
N PHE A 130 -8.97 -22.93 14.42
CA PHE A 130 -9.99 -23.76 15.09
C PHE A 130 -11.31 -23.01 15.38
N GLY A 131 -11.70 -22.07 14.55
CA GLY A 131 -12.89 -21.22 14.70
C GLY A 131 -12.76 -20.15 15.78
N LEU A 132 -11.58 -19.97 16.39
CA LEU A 132 -11.37 -19.07 17.52
C LEU A 132 -10.69 -17.76 17.13
N GLY A 133 -9.85 -17.77 16.10
CA GLY A 133 -9.17 -16.55 15.66
C GLY A 133 -8.55 -16.70 14.29
N SER A 134 -8.01 -15.59 13.78
CA SER A 134 -7.29 -15.58 12.52
C SER A 134 -6.18 -14.55 12.54
N VAL A 135 -5.15 -14.77 11.73
CA VAL A 135 -4.07 -13.82 11.46
C VAL A 135 -4.09 -13.52 9.97
N GLN A 136 -4.31 -12.26 9.64
CA GLN A 136 -4.38 -11.75 8.27
C GLN A 136 -3.36 -10.63 8.08
N TYR A 137 -2.98 -10.40 6.83
CA TYR A 137 -2.04 -9.36 6.47
C TYR A 137 -2.60 -8.49 5.36
N CYS A 138 -2.24 -7.21 5.38
CA CYS A 138 -2.47 -6.33 4.25
C CYS A 138 -1.24 -5.47 3.95
N LEU A 139 -1.07 -5.17 2.68
CA LEU A 139 -0.19 -4.10 2.22
C LEU A 139 -0.97 -2.80 2.25
N GLN A 140 -0.49 -1.86 3.04
CA GLN A 140 -1.01 -0.51 3.08
C GLN A 140 0.00 0.43 2.46
N MET A 141 -0.37 1.08 1.37
CA MET A 141 0.40 2.22 0.85
C MET A 141 -0.16 3.50 1.47
N VAL A 142 0.77 4.35 1.92
CA VAL A 142 0.47 5.69 2.39
C VAL A 142 1.23 6.70 1.54
N ILE A 143 0.53 7.76 1.16
CA ILE A 143 1.08 8.89 0.43
C ILE A 143 0.83 10.13 1.25
N GLN A 144 1.89 10.86 1.59
CA GLN A 144 1.81 12.17 2.20
C GLN A 144 2.04 13.24 1.14
N ALA A 145 1.11 14.18 1.06
CA ALA A 145 1.27 15.39 0.24
C ALA A 145 1.75 16.59 1.08
N ASP A 146 2.26 17.61 0.39
CA ASP A 146 2.78 18.91 0.87
C ASP A 146 1.98 19.71 1.91
N GLN A 147 0.76 19.31 2.22
CA GLN A 147 -0.10 19.94 3.22
C GLN A 147 -0.45 19.00 4.39
N GLY A 148 0.30 17.90 4.51
CA GLY A 148 0.04 16.84 5.50
C GLY A 148 -1.18 15.99 5.17
N GLU A 149 -1.75 16.12 3.96
CA GLU A 149 -2.85 15.27 3.51
C GLU A 149 -2.34 13.84 3.29
N LEU A 150 -3.02 12.86 3.89
CA LEU A 150 -2.68 11.45 3.77
C LEU A 150 -3.67 10.71 2.87
N TYR A 151 -3.14 9.94 1.92
CA TYR A 151 -3.89 9.08 1.02
C TYR A 151 -3.50 7.63 1.27
N TYR A 152 -4.48 6.75 1.35
CA TYR A 152 -4.29 5.34 1.68
C TYR A 152 -4.81 4.43 0.56
N SER A 153 -4.10 3.34 0.29
CA SER A 153 -4.60 2.20 -0.46
C SER A 153 -4.24 0.93 0.30
N VAL A 154 -5.21 0.05 0.52
CA VAL A 154 -5.05 -1.16 1.31
C VAL A 154 -5.45 -2.36 0.47
N GLN A 155 -4.67 -3.43 0.56
CA GLN A 155 -4.97 -4.71 -0.09
C GLN A 155 -4.51 -5.87 0.77
N ASP A 156 -5.40 -6.83 0.96
CA ASP A 156 -5.10 -8.04 1.71
C ASP A 156 -4.12 -8.91 0.92
N ILE A 157 -3.17 -9.51 1.66
CA ILE A 157 -2.19 -10.46 1.15
C ILE A 157 -2.17 -11.72 2.02
N GLU A 158 -1.81 -12.85 1.43
CA GLU A 158 -1.69 -14.12 2.12
C GLU A 158 -0.21 -14.52 2.27
N ILE A 159 0.31 -14.42 3.48
CA ILE A 159 1.70 -14.77 3.76
C ILE A 159 1.81 -16.29 3.88
N LEU A 160 2.52 -16.92 2.94
CA LEU A 160 2.71 -18.37 2.93
C LEU A 160 3.89 -18.79 3.82
N SER A 161 3.80 -20.01 4.37
CA SER A 161 4.90 -20.61 5.14
C SER A 161 6.20 -20.70 4.32
N PRO A 162 7.38 -20.69 4.97
CA PRO A 162 8.66 -20.91 4.30
C PRO A 162 8.64 -22.23 3.52
N ALA A 163 9.43 -22.31 2.45
CA ALA A 163 9.61 -23.58 1.75
C ALA A 163 10.21 -24.60 2.74
N THR A 164 9.48 -25.67 3.03
CA THR A 164 10.05 -26.82 3.72
C THR A 164 10.99 -27.50 2.73
N GLY A 165 12.30 -27.42 2.98
CA GLY A 165 13.28 -28.20 2.23
C GLY A 165 13.04 -29.68 2.50
N LEU A 166 12.43 -30.38 1.53
CA LEU A 166 12.47 -31.84 1.38
C LEU A 166 13.49 -32.18 0.31
#